data_AF-A0A955BDD6-F1
#
_entry.id   AF-A0A955BDD6-F1
#
_cell.length_a   1.000
_cell.length_b   1.000
_cell.length_c   1.000
_cell.angle_alpha   90.00
_cell.angle_beta   90.00
_cell.angle_gamma   90.00
#
_symmetry.space_group_name_H-M   'P 1'
#
loop_
_entity.id
_entity.type
_entity.pdbx_description
1 polymer ?
#
loop_
_entity_poly.entity_id
_entity_poly.type
_entity_poly.pdbx_seq_one_letter_code
_entity_poly.pdbx_strand_id
1 'polypeptide(L)'
;MSFESLLPYQWGFGTNESDPLGMDLTEPLRLIGELQAMGVAAINVSCGSPYYNPHIQRPAIFPPSDGYQPPEDPLAGVARQLEAARQCQQAFPDLPMVGSGYTYLQDYLPHVAQAMVRERWIDLIGLGRMVLSYPDLPSDVLQGKLMERKRVCRTFSDCTTAPRNGIVSGCFPLDSYYKQMPEADAVRQAKEQLKSS
;
A
#
# COMPACT_ATOMS: atom_id res chain seq x y z
N MET A 1 -4.86 -9.98 -26.06
CA MET A 1 -3.90 -9.42 -25.07
C MET A 1 -2.58 -10.15 -25.19
N SER A 2 -1.45 -9.53 -24.81
CA SER A 2 -0.10 -10.11 -24.97
C SER A 2 0.15 -11.42 -24.20
N PHE A 3 -0.76 -11.80 -23.29
CA PHE A 3 -0.64 -12.98 -22.44
C PHE A 3 -1.59 -14.13 -22.81
N GLU A 4 -2.32 -14.08 -23.92
CA GLU A 4 -3.30 -15.13 -24.30
C GLU A 4 -2.69 -16.53 -24.37
N SER A 5 -1.42 -16.64 -24.79
CA SER A 5 -0.70 -17.92 -24.84
C SER A 5 -0.36 -18.50 -23.46
N LEU A 6 -0.61 -17.75 -22.38
CA LEU A 6 -0.35 -18.13 -20.99
C LEU A 6 -1.65 -18.50 -20.25
N LEU A 7 -2.79 -18.55 -20.95
CA LEU A 7 -4.09 -18.90 -20.36
C LEU A 7 -4.35 -20.43 -20.45
N PRO A 8 -5.01 -21.02 -19.43
CA PRO A 8 -5.34 -20.42 -18.14
C PRO A 8 -4.09 -20.19 -17.27
N TYR A 9 -4.04 -19.06 -16.58
CA TYR A 9 -2.92 -18.72 -15.68
C TYR A 9 -3.16 -19.28 -14.28
N GLN A 10 -2.57 -20.45 -14.00
CA GLN A 10 -2.82 -21.22 -12.76
C GLN A 10 -1.79 -20.97 -11.65
N TRP A 11 -0.92 -19.98 -11.82
CA TRP A 11 0.19 -19.70 -10.89
C TRP A 11 -0.01 -18.43 -10.06
N GLY A 12 -1.19 -17.81 -10.15
CA GLY A 12 -1.57 -16.67 -9.33
C GLY A 12 -2.30 -17.09 -8.06
N PHE A 13 -2.41 -16.16 -7.11
CA PHE A 13 -3.29 -16.27 -5.95
C PHE A 13 -4.14 -15.00 -5.89
N GLY A 14 -5.45 -15.16 -5.87
CA GLY A 14 -6.36 -14.00 -5.93
C GLY A 14 -6.55 -13.39 -7.33
N THR A 15 -6.26 -14.16 -8.39
CA THR A 15 -6.29 -13.71 -9.79
C THR A 15 -7.20 -14.61 -10.61
N ASN A 16 -7.92 -14.04 -11.59
CA ASN A 16 -8.76 -14.82 -12.48
C ASN A 16 -7.89 -15.58 -13.51
N GLU A 17 -8.02 -16.91 -13.57
CA GLU A 17 -7.20 -17.74 -14.47
C GLU A 17 -7.42 -17.45 -15.96
N SER A 18 -8.60 -16.96 -16.34
CA SER A 18 -8.96 -16.58 -17.72
C SER A 18 -8.65 -15.12 -18.05
N ASP A 19 -8.46 -14.29 -17.03
CA ASP A 19 -8.01 -12.90 -17.14
C ASP A 19 -7.12 -12.54 -15.94
N PRO A 20 -5.80 -12.79 -16.01
CA PRO A 20 -4.89 -12.65 -14.87
C PRO A 20 -4.71 -11.21 -14.39
N LEU A 21 -5.22 -10.22 -15.14
CA LEU A 21 -5.28 -8.82 -14.72
C LEU A 21 -6.50 -8.52 -13.84
N GLY A 22 -7.52 -9.39 -13.91
CA GLY A 22 -8.70 -9.39 -13.07
C GLY A 22 -8.44 -10.04 -11.71
N MET A 23 -9.06 -9.46 -10.69
CA MET A 23 -9.08 -10.02 -9.34
C MET A 23 -10.13 -11.13 -9.24
N ASP A 24 -9.76 -12.24 -8.60
CA ASP A 24 -10.69 -13.29 -8.18
C ASP A 24 -10.44 -13.59 -6.70
N LEU A 25 -11.39 -13.25 -5.83
CA LEU A 25 -11.22 -13.43 -4.39
C LEU A 25 -11.61 -14.82 -3.87
N THR A 26 -11.95 -15.77 -4.74
CA THR A 26 -12.36 -17.12 -4.33
C THR A 26 -11.30 -17.79 -3.43
N GLU A 27 -10.03 -17.79 -3.83
CA GLU A 27 -8.97 -18.38 -3.00
C GLU A 27 -8.60 -17.53 -1.77
N PRO A 28 -8.45 -16.19 -1.87
CA PRO A 28 -8.29 -15.33 -0.70
C PRO A 28 -9.36 -15.52 0.37
N LEU A 29 -10.63 -15.59 -0.02
CA LEU A 29 -11.75 -15.79 0.91
C LEU A 29 -11.69 -17.19 1.54
N ARG A 30 -11.36 -18.23 0.76
CA ARG A 30 -11.14 -19.58 1.32
C ARG A 30 -10.05 -19.57 2.38
N LEU A 31 -8.89 -18.96 2.09
CA LEU A 31 -7.79 -18.86 3.04
C LEU A 31 -8.20 -18.10 4.31
N ILE A 32 -8.93 -16.99 4.18
CA ILE A 32 -9.43 -16.24 5.34
C ILE A 32 -10.31 -17.13 6.23
N GLY A 33 -11.23 -17.89 5.65
CA GLY A 33 -12.10 -18.82 6.39
C GLY A 33 -11.32 -19.93 7.10
N GLU A 34 -10.30 -20.48 6.44
CA GLU A 34 -9.39 -21.47 7.06
C GLU A 34 -8.61 -20.87 8.24
N LEU A 35 -8.06 -19.67 8.07
CA LEU A 35 -7.34 -18.95 9.14
C LEU A 35 -8.27 -18.63 10.33
N GLN A 36 -9.51 -18.20 10.06
CA GLN A 36 -10.51 -17.96 11.09
C GLN A 36 -10.82 -19.24 11.87
N ALA A 37 -11.01 -20.38 11.18
CA ALA A 37 -11.25 -21.67 11.82
C ALA A 37 -10.06 -22.16 12.68
N MET A 38 -8.84 -21.75 12.33
CA MET A 38 -7.63 -21.99 13.13
C MET A 38 -7.49 -21.03 14.34
N GLY A 39 -8.39 -20.07 14.50
CA GLY A 39 -8.39 -19.14 15.63
C GLY A 39 -7.54 -17.89 15.41
N VAL A 40 -7.21 -17.52 14.17
CA VAL A 40 -6.57 -16.23 13.87
C VAL A 40 -7.50 -15.09 14.31
N ALA A 41 -6.99 -14.21 15.17
CA ALA A 41 -7.80 -13.17 15.81
C ALA A 41 -8.05 -11.93 14.95
N ALA A 42 -7.22 -11.69 13.93
CA ALA A 42 -7.35 -10.56 13.01
C ALA A 42 -6.54 -10.80 11.73
N ILE A 43 -6.95 -10.17 10.63
CA ILE A 43 -6.26 -10.28 9.32
C ILE A 43 -5.96 -8.89 8.76
N ASN A 44 -4.75 -8.68 8.24
CA ASN A 44 -4.44 -7.52 7.41
C ASN A 44 -4.55 -7.89 5.93
N VAL A 45 -5.43 -7.22 5.20
CA VAL A 45 -5.63 -7.41 3.75
C VAL A 45 -4.61 -6.55 3.00
N SER A 46 -3.78 -7.21 2.21
CA SER A 46 -2.78 -6.61 1.32
C SER A 46 -2.94 -7.18 -0.09
N CYS A 47 -2.22 -6.62 -1.05
CA CYS A 47 -2.28 -7.02 -2.45
C CYS A 47 -0.90 -7.04 -3.09
N GLY A 48 -0.80 -7.73 -4.24
CA GLY A 48 0.41 -7.79 -5.04
C GLY A 48 1.60 -8.43 -4.33
N SER A 49 2.74 -8.32 -4.98
CA SER A 49 4.04 -8.77 -4.52
C SER A 49 5.04 -7.63 -4.76
N PRO A 50 5.92 -7.33 -3.79
CA PRO A 50 6.83 -6.21 -3.91
C PRO A 50 7.92 -6.46 -4.96
N TYR A 51 8.04 -7.72 -5.41
CA TYR A 51 9.05 -8.18 -6.37
C TYR A 51 8.52 -8.26 -7.81
N TYR A 52 7.22 -8.50 -8.00
CA TYR A 52 6.63 -8.69 -9.33
C TYR A 52 5.79 -7.49 -9.78
N ASN A 53 4.93 -6.98 -8.88
CA ASN A 53 3.99 -5.91 -9.18
C ASN A 53 3.91 -4.89 -8.03
N PRO A 54 5.04 -4.25 -7.65
CA PRO A 54 5.10 -3.31 -6.54
C PRO A 54 4.14 -2.13 -6.67
N HIS A 55 3.78 -1.69 -7.88
CA HIS A 55 2.82 -0.59 -8.06
C HIS A 55 1.44 -0.91 -7.47
N ILE A 56 1.05 -2.19 -7.40
CA ILE A 56 -0.18 -2.64 -6.76
C ILE A 56 -0.04 -2.54 -5.24
N GLN A 57 0.99 -3.15 -4.66
CA GLN A 57 1.17 -3.20 -3.19
C GLN A 57 1.48 -1.81 -2.58
N ARG A 58 2.23 -0.98 -3.30
CA ARG A 58 2.71 0.32 -2.83
C ARG A 58 2.50 1.40 -3.91
N PRO A 59 1.24 1.79 -4.18
CA PRO A 59 0.93 2.87 -5.12
C PRO A 59 1.76 4.11 -4.80
N ALA A 60 2.40 4.70 -5.82
CA ALA A 60 3.32 5.82 -5.64
C ALA A 60 3.34 6.72 -6.86
N ILE A 61 3.43 8.04 -6.61
CA ILE A 61 3.69 9.05 -7.64
C ILE A 61 5.16 8.96 -8.10
N PHE A 62 6.07 8.68 -7.16
CA PHE A 62 7.50 8.56 -7.44
C PHE A 62 7.97 7.16 -7.03
N PRO A 63 8.15 6.23 -7.99
CA PRO A 63 8.69 4.90 -7.73
C PRO A 63 10.09 4.91 -7.06
N PRO A 64 10.51 3.81 -6.42
CA PRO A 64 11.85 3.70 -5.83
C PRO A 64 12.95 3.69 -6.90
N SER A 65 14.22 3.76 -6.46
CA SER A 65 15.40 3.83 -7.35
C SER A 65 15.59 2.62 -8.25
N ASP A 66 14.94 1.49 -7.97
CA ASP A 66 14.97 0.26 -8.77
C ASP A 66 13.59 -0.05 -9.40
N GLY A 67 12.67 0.93 -9.36
CA GLY A 67 11.28 0.76 -9.79
C GLY A 67 11.03 1.11 -11.25
N TYR A 68 9.78 0.92 -11.66
CA TYR A 68 9.25 1.31 -12.97
C TYR A 68 8.07 2.27 -12.78
N GLN A 69 7.75 3.02 -13.84
CA GLN A 69 6.54 3.85 -13.84
C GLN A 69 5.30 2.96 -13.76
N PRO A 70 4.31 3.30 -12.93
CA PRO A 70 3.12 2.47 -12.79
C PRO A 70 2.42 2.35 -14.16
N PRO A 71 1.95 1.15 -14.53
CA PRO A 71 1.31 0.89 -15.82
C PRO A 71 -0.11 1.48 -15.92
N GLU A 72 -0.58 2.11 -14.84
CA GLU A 72 -1.90 2.71 -14.69
C GLU A 72 -1.82 3.85 -13.68
N ASP A 73 -2.90 4.64 -13.57
CA ASP A 73 -3.04 5.60 -12.49
C ASP A 73 -3.05 4.86 -11.14
N PRO A 74 -2.13 5.16 -10.20
CA PRO A 74 -2.07 4.44 -8.93
C PRO A 74 -3.35 4.58 -8.09
N LEU A 75 -4.20 5.59 -8.34
CA LEU A 75 -5.52 5.71 -7.71
C LEU A 75 -6.43 4.53 -8.09
N ALA A 76 -6.32 3.99 -9.31
CA ALA A 76 -7.06 2.79 -9.72
C ALA A 76 -6.63 1.56 -8.91
N GLY A 77 -5.31 1.42 -8.66
CA GLY A 77 -4.77 0.39 -7.77
C GLY A 77 -5.23 0.52 -6.32
N VAL A 78 -5.35 1.75 -5.81
CA VAL A 78 -5.94 2.00 -4.48
C VAL A 78 -7.41 1.62 -4.45
N ALA A 79 -8.21 2.02 -5.44
CA ALA A 79 -9.63 1.69 -5.50
C ALA A 79 -9.85 0.16 -5.51
N ARG A 80 -9.03 -0.58 -6.27
CA ARG A 80 -9.06 -2.05 -6.27
C ARG A 80 -8.76 -2.65 -4.90
N GLN A 81 -7.79 -2.11 -4.17
CA GLN A 81 -7.47 -2.58 -2.81
C GLN A 81 -8.60 -2.33 -1.82
N LEU A 82 -9.22 -1.16 -1.88
CA LEU A 82 -10.37 -0.82 -1.04
C LEU A 82 -11.54 -1.76 -1.31
N GLU A 83 -11.80 -2.05 -2.59
CA GLU A 83 -12.85 -2.99 -2.99
C GLU A 83 -12.55 -4.42 -2.51
N ALA A 84 -11.30 -4.88 -2.64
CA ALA A 84 -10.89 -6.19 -2.15
C ALA A 84 -11.06 -6.33 -0.64
N ALA A 85 -10.60 -5.33 0.12
CA ALA A 85 -10.73 -5.28 1.57
C ALA A 85 -12.22 -5.28 1.99
N ARG A 86 -13.06 -4.52 1.28
CA ARG A 86 -14.52 -4.52 1.49
C ARG A 86 -15.13 -5.90 1.30
N GLN A 87 -14.84 -6.59 0.20
CA GLN A 87 -15.38 -7.92 -0.07
C GLN A 87 -14.91 -8.94 0.98
N CYS A 88 -13.65 -8.87 1.42
CA CYS A 88 -13.14 -9.69 2.52
C CYS A 88 -13.90 -9.44 3.84
N GLN A 89 -14.05 -8.18 4.25
CA GLN A 89 -14.77 -7.83 5.48
C GLN A 89 -16.25 -8.26 5.42
N GLN A 90 -16.91 -8.10 4.27
CA GLN A 90 -18.31 -8.50 4.10
C GLN A 90 -18.52 -10.00 4.17
N ALA A 91 -17.56 -10.81 3.71
CA ALA A 91 -17.62 -12.26 3.79
C ALA A 91 -17.38 -12.78 5.22
N PHE A 92 -16.64 -12.03 6.05
CA PHE A 92 -16.28 -12.42 7.42
C PHE A 92 -16.52 -11.26 8.40
N PRO A 93 -17.79 -10.84 8.62
CA PRO A 93 -18.12 -9.61 9.34
C PRO A 93 -17.68 -9.58 10.80
N ASP A 94 -17.47 -10.75 11.41
CA ASP A 94 -17.07 -10.88 12.82
C ASP A 94 -15.55 -11.08 13.00
N LEU A 95 -14.78 -11.14 11.91
CA LEU A 95 -13.32 -11.27 11.95
C LEU A 95 -12.70 -9.88 11.79
N PRO A 96 -12.01 -9.34 12.81
CA PRO A 96 -11.36 -8.03 12.71
C PRO A 96 -10.39 -7.96 11.53
N MET A 97 -10.56 -6.98 10.63
CA MET A 97 -9.62 -6.78 9.54
C MET A 97 -9.02 -5.38 9.45
N VAL A 98 -7.76 -5.34 9.00
CA VAL A 98 -7.01 -4.13 8.68
C VAL A 98 -6.93 -4.00 7.16
N GLY A 99 -7.27 -2.84 6.63
CA GLY A 99 -7.06 -2.52 5.22
C GLY A 99 -5.70 -1.85 5.00
N SER A 100 -5.12 -2.00 3.82
CA SER A 100 -3.85 -1.36 3.43
C SER A 100 -4.02 -0.42 2.21
N GLY A 101 -2.95 0.28 1.83
CA GLY A 101 -2.92 1.09 0.58
C GLY A 101 -3.30 2.57 0.72
N TYR A 102 -3.78 2.99 1.89
CA TYR A 102 -4.35 4.34 2.11
C TYR A 102 -3.39 5.52 1.93
N THR A 103 -2.08 5.33 2.12
CA THR A 103 -1.10 6.44 2.10
C THR A 103 -1.10 7.24 0.80
N TYR A 104 -1.39 6.61 -0.34
CA TYR A 104 -1.41 7.31 -1.64
C TYR A 104 -2.49 8.40 -1.72
N LEU A 105 -3.57 8.26 -0.94
CA LEU A 105 -4.67 9.22 -0.86
C LEU A 105 -4.28 10.55 -0.22
N GLN A 106 -3.14 10.61 0.49
CA GLN A 106 -2.56 11.84 1.04
C GLN A 106 -3.57 12.64 1.87
N ASP A 107 -3.92 13.86 1.45
CA ASP A 107 -4.86 14.74 2.15
C ASP A 107 -6.27 14.14 2.23
N TYR A 108 -6.64 13.26 1.28
CA TYR A 108 -7.94 12.59 1.25
C TYR A 108 -7.99 11.33 2.11
N LEU A 109 -6.86 10.89 2.65
CA LEU A 109 -6.76 9.67 3.45
C LEU A 109 -7.80 9.62 4.58
N PRO A 110 -7.97 10.65 5.43
CA PRO A 110 -8.95 10.60 6.51
C PRO A 110 -10.38 10.44 6.04
N HIS A 111 -10.74 11.10 4.93
CA HIS A 111 -12.10 11.09 4.40
C HIS A 111 -12.48 9.69 3.90
N VAL A 112 -11.58 9.04 3.17
CA VAL A 112 -11.78 7.69 2.67
C VAL A 112 -11.71 6.67 3.83
N ALA A 113 -10.74 6.81 4.73
CA ALA A 113 -10.60 5.97 5.91
C ALA A 113 -11.86 5.98 6.78
N GLN A 114 -12.41 7.16 7.06
CA GLN A 114 -13.64 7.31 7.82
C GLN A 114 -14.83 6.62 7.12
N ALA A 115 -14.95 6.76 5.79
CA ALA A 115 -16.02 6.11 5.05
C ALA A 115 -15.88 4.57 5.13
N MET A 116 -14.68 4.04 4.89
CA MET A 116 -14.42 2.59 4.95
C MET A 116 -14.82 1.99 6.32
N VAL A 117 -14.46 2.66 7.42
CA VAL A 117 -14.81 2.19 8.77
C VAL A 117 -16.29 2.39 9.07
N ARG A 118 -16.86 3.57 8.76
CA ARG A 118 -18.27 3.89 9.07
C ARG A 118 -19.24 2.95 8.35
N GLU A 119 -18.95 2.61 7.10
CA GLU A 119 -19.78 1.70 6.30
C GLU A 119 -19.50 0.21 6.60
N ARG A 120 -18.64 -0.09 7.59
CA ARG A 120 -18.18 -1.46 7.93
C ARG A 120 -17.58 -2.21 6.75
N TRP A 121 -16.87 -1.49 5.88
CA TRP A 121 -16.10 -2.07 4.79
C TRP A 121 -14.69 -2.49 5.23
N ILE A 122 -14.25 -2.03 6.40
CA ILE A 122 -13.07 -2.52 7.10
C ILE A 122 -13.14 -2.10 8.58
N ASP A 123 -12.55 -2.85 9.51
CA ASP A 123 -12.52 -2.45 10.92
C ASP A 123 -11.41 -1.44 11.24
N LEU A 124 -10.25 -1.61 10.62
CA LEU A 124 -9.02 -0.88 10.95
C LEU A 124 -8.31 -0.36 9.70
N ILE A 125 -7.66 0.79 9.84
CA ILE A 125 -6.93 1.46 8.77
C ILE A 125 -5.43 1.29 9.00
N GLY A 126 -4.78 0.50 8.14
CA GLY A 126 -3.34 0.25 8.18
C GLY A 126 -2.56 1.40 7.54
N LEU A 127 -1.64 1.99 8.30
CA LEU A 127 -0.74 3.06 7.84
C LEU A 127 0.72 2.60 7.90
N GLY A 128 1.35 2.49 6.73
CA GLY A 128 2.79 2.20 6.60
C GLY A 128 3.60 3.46 6.39
N ARG A 129 3.92 3.79 5.13
CA ARG A 129 4.83 4.90 4.78
C ARG A 129 4.39 6.28 5.30
N MET A 130 3.10 6.49 5.61
CA MET A 130 2.61 7.72 6.21
C MET A 130 3.17 7.96 7.62
N VAL A 131 3.29 6.90 8.45
CA VAL A 131 3.74 7.06 9.83
C VAL A 131 5.23 7.44 9.93
N LEU A 132 6.01 7.22 8.86
CA LEU A 132 7.41 7.64 8.80
C LEU A 132 7.59 9.16 8.70
N SER A 133 6.60 9.88 8.19
CA SER A 133 6.65 11.34 8.06
C SER A 133 5.66 12.06 8.96
N TYR A 134 4.55 11.39 9.32
CA TYR A 134 3.49 11.93 10.15
C TYR A 134 2.96 10.87 11.14
N PRO A 135 3.75 10.49 12.16
CA PRO A 135 3.34 9.48 13.15
C PRO A 135 2.09 9.89 13.96
N ASP A 136 1.91 11.18 14.21
CA ASP A 136 0.76 11.71 14.98
C ASP A 136 -0.52 11.81 14.15
N LEU A 137 -0.49 11.51 12.84
CA LEU A 137 -1.62 11.69 11.93
C LEU A 137 -2.94 11.10 12.47
N PRO A 138 -2.99 9.85 12.97
CA PRO A 138 -4.24 9.31 13.50
C PRO A 138 -4.79 10.13 14.68
N SER A 139 -3.92 10.53 15.60
CA SER A 139 -4.29 11.31 16.78
C SER A 139 -4.81 12.70 16.39
N ASP A 140 -4.09 13.39 15.49
CA ASP A 140 -4.48 14.72 15.02
C ASP A 140 -5.82 14.70 14.29
N VAL A 141 -6.03 13.73 13.38
CA VAL A 141 -7.30 13.57 12.65
C VAL A 141 -8.46 13.26 13.60
N LEU A 142 -8.27 12.32 14.53
CA LEU A 142 -9.33 11.93 15.48
C LEU A 142 -9.69 13.06 16.46
N GLN A 143 -8.74 13.96 16.76
CA GLN A 143 -8.98 15.15 17.58
C GLN A 143 -9.52 16.34 16.78
N GLY A 144 -9.77 16.18 15.47
CA GLY A 144 -10.28 17.25 14.60
C GLY A 144 -9.25 18.35 14.33
N LYS A 145 -7.95 18.08 14.54
CA LYS A 145 -6.90 19.04 14.17
C LYS A 145 -6.73 19.09 12.66
N LEU A 146 -6.34 20.26 12.17
CA LEU A 146 -5.98 20.42 10.76
C LEU A 146 -4.69 19.63 10.48
N MET A 147 -4.72 18.78 9.45
CA MET A 147 -3.54 18.01 9.04
C MET A 147 -2.38 18.92 8.61
N GLU A 148 -1.20 18.62 9.12
CA GLU A 148 0.04 19.28 8.70
C GLU A 148 0.49 18.82 7.32
N ARG A 149 0.06 19.53 6.27
CA ARG A 149 0.37 19.20 4.86
C ARG A 149 1.87 18.92 4.59
N LYS A 150 2.78 19.58 5.32
CA LYS A 150 4.24 19.40 5.15
C LYS A 150 4.73 18.02 5.62
N ARG A 151 3.98 17.35 6.51
CA ARG A 151 4.28 16.00 7.04
C ARG A 151 3.61 14.89 6.23
N VAL A 152 2.62 15.21 5.38
CA VAL A 152 1.90 14.24 4.55
C VAL A 152 2.86 13.57 3.55
N CYS A 153 2.93 12.24 3.60
CA CYS A 153 3.76 11.44 2.70
C CYS A 153 3.25 11.56 1.26
N ARG A 154 4.09 12.09 0.37
CA ARG A 154 3.78 12.25 -1.06
C ARG A 154 4.32 11.11 -1.93
N THR A 155 4.54 9.94 -1.31
CA THR A 155 4.99 8.71 -1.98
C THR A 155 6.30 8.86 -2.78
N PHE A 156 7.31 9.49 -2.16
CA PHE A 156 8.65 9.69 -2.74
C PHE A 156 9.48 8.42 -2.92
N SER A 157 9.05 7.35 -2.23
CA SER A 157 9.68 6.03 -2.18
C SER A 157 11.10 5.97 -1.59
N ASP A 158 11.61 7.04 -0.97
CA ASP A 158 12.90 7.04 -0.26
C ASP A 158 12.97 5.95 0.84
N CYS A 159 11.86 5.74 1.55
CA CYS A 159 11.69 4.64 2.52
C CYS A 159 11.92 3.23 1.93
N THR A 160 11.81 3.07 0.61
CA THR A 160 12.14 1.84 -0.12
C THR A 160 13.51 1.95 -0.79
N THR A 161 13.83 3.07 -1.43
CA THR A 161 15.13 3.31 -2.08
C THR A 161 16.28 3.09 -1.11
N ALA A 162 16.20 3.61 0.12
CA ALA A 162 17.26 3.49 1.10
C ALA A 162 17.62 2.02 1.40
N PRO A 163 16.70 1.15 1.88
CA PRO A 163 17.04 -0.24 2.16
C PRO A 163 17.43 -1.06 0.92
N ARG A 164 17.00 -0.67 -0.29
CA ARG A 164 17.50 -1.29 -1.54
C ARG A 164 18.97 -1.04 -1.81
N ASN A 165 19.53 0.01 -1.22
CA ASN A 165 20.94 0.39 -1.33
C ASN A 165 21.72 0.13 -0.04
N GLY A 166 21.21 -0.71 0.86
CA GLY A 166 21.86 -1.03 2.14
C GLY A 166 21.82 0.11 3.16
N ILE A 167 20.95 1.10 2.97
CA ILE A 167 20.79 2.28 3.85
C ILE A 167 19.57 2.08 4.75
N VAL A 168 19.59 2.66 5.95
CA VAL A 168 18.44 2.64 6.87
C VAL A 168 17.17 3.20 6.24
N SER A 169 16.03 2.54 6.46
CA SER A 169 14.73 3.01 5.98
C SER A 169 14.21 4.19 6.81
N GLY A 170 13.61 5.17 6.14
CA GLY A 170 12.96 6.32 6.77
C GLY A 170 12.41 7.35 5.78
N CYS A 171 12.01 8.52 6.28
CA CYS A 171 11.48 9.61 5.45
C CYS A 171 12.49 10.77 5.28
N PHE A 172 13.51 10.55 4.45
CA PHE A 172 14.53 11.56 4.14
C PHE A 172 14.00 12.92 3.63
N PRO A 173 12.85 13.01 2.91
CA PRO A 173 12.35 14.32 2.45
C PRO A 173 11.61 15.15 3.50
N LEU A 174 10.91 14.51 4.45
CA LEU A 174 9.95 15.20 5.34
C LEU A 174 10.27 15.09 6.82
N ASP A 175 10.94 14.02 7.25
CA ASP A 175 11.35 13.86 8.64
C ASP A 175 12.67 14.60 8.88
N SER A 176 12.71 15.45 9.91
CA SER A 176 13.85 16.30 10.20
C SER A 176 15.10 15.53 10.61
N TYR A 177 14.94 14.40 11.30
CA TYR A 177 16.06 13.56 11.72
C TYR A 177 16.69 12.91 10.49
N TYR A 178 15.90 12.19 9.67
CA TYR A 178 16.41 11.54 8.46
C TYR A 178 16.98 12.53 7.45
N LYS A 179 16.40 13.72 7.33
CA LYS A 179 16.88 14.76 6.41
C LYS A 179 18.29 15.27 6.75
N GLN A 180 18.69 15.22 8.03
CA GLN A 180 19.98 15.70 8.52
C GLN A 180 21.05 14.60 8.56
N MET A 181 20.65 13.34 8.34
CA MET A 181 21.59 12.22 8.29
C MET A 181 22.49 12.31 7.05
N PRO A 182 23.78 11.95 7.14
CA PRO A 182 24.68 11.85 5.98
C PRO A 182 24.11 10.98 4.85
N GLU A 183 23.36 9.94 5.22
CA GLU A 183 22.69 9.01 4.30
C GLU A 183 21.64 9.69 3.41
N ALA A 184 21.14 10.88 3.76
CA ALA A 184 20.20 11.62 2.92
C ALA A 184 20.78 11.95 1.54
N ASP A 185 22.08 12.27 1.47
CA ASP A 185 22.75 12.54 0.20
C ASP A 185 22.98 11.27 -0.60
N ALA A 186 23.31 10.15 0.06
CA ALA A 186 23.43 8.84 -0.59
C ALA A 186 22.10 8.40 -1.23
N VAL A 187 20.96 8.62 -0.55
CA VAL A 187 19.62 8.32 -1.10
C VAL A 187 19.30 9.21 -2.31
N ARG A 188 19.67 10.50 -2.27
CA ARG A 188 19.48 11.40 -3.43
C ARG A 188 20.29 10.93 -4.63
N GLN A 189 21.57 10.60 -4.44
CA GLN A 189 22.46 10.11 -5.49
C GLN A 189 21.92 8.82 -6.13
N ALA A 190 21.44 7.86 -5.31
CA ALA A 190 20.85 6.62 -5.79
C ALA A 190 19.62 6.86 -6.69
N LYS A 191 18.82 7.91 -6.42
CA LYS A 191 17.65 8.26 -7.25
C LYS A 191 18.04 9.02 -8.53
N GLU A 192 19.11 9.79 -8.50
CA GLU A 192 19.60 10.52 -9.67
C GLU A 192 20.21 9.61 -10.73
N GLN A 193 20.97 8.59 -10.30
CA GLN A 193 21.55 7.58 -11.19
C GLN A 193 20.49 6.89 -12.07
N LEU A 194 19.29 6.66 -11.53
CA LEU A 194 18.15 6.10 -12.27
C LEU A 194 17.60 7.06 -13.35
N LYS A 195 17.63 8.37 -13.13
CA LYS A 195 17.13 9.34 -14.12
C LYS A 195 18.05 9.46 -15.34
N SER A 196 19.31 9.07 -15.18
CA SER A 196 20.35 9.14 -16.22
C SER A 196 20.58 7.84 -16.98
N SER A 197 20.00 6.72 -16.51
CA SER A 197 20.05 5.39 -17.14
C SER A 197 18.84 5.14 -18.03
#